data_AF-W6RU91-F1
#
_entry.id   AF-W6RU91-F1
#
_cell.length_a   1.000
_cell.length_b   1.000
_cell.length_c   1.000
_cell.angle_alpha   90.00
_cell.angle_beta   90.00
_cell.angle_gamma   90.00
#
_symmetry.space_group_name_H-M   'P 1'
#
loop_
_entity.id
_entity.type
_entity.pdbx_description
1 polymer ?
#
loop_
_entity_poly.entity_id
_entity_poly.type
_entity_poly.pdbx_seq_one_letter_code
_entity_poly.pdbx_strand_id
1 'polypeptide(L)'
;MNKKIIFFDLDGTITDPMIGITNSVKYALKSFGIEISNNKDLYKFIGPPLQESFKEYYNFNVTETDLAIKKYREYFSDKGIFENSLYTNMDLLLKSLKDNNKTVILATSKPTIYAEKILKYFNIYKYFDFVSGSTLDGNISKKIDIIKYALSSNNITSLSDTIMIGDRKYDIVAAKELGIDSIGVLYGYGDYEELTNAEATYIAKNIMELSKLLNVPLY
;
A
#
# COMPACT_ATOMS: atom_id res chain seq x y z
N MET A 1 -12.02 -18.69 -4.15
CA MET A 1 -11.56 -19.31 -2.88
C MET A 1 -12.43 -18.83 -1.73
N ASN A 2 -12.38 -19.46 -0.55
CA ASN A 2 -13.19 -19.05 0.61
C ASN A 2 -12.34 -18.62 1.81
N LYS A 3 -11.51 -17.59 1.63
CA LYS A 3 -10.74 -16.97 2.72
C LYS A 3 -11.68 -16.12 3.58
N LYS A 4 -11.49 -16.13 4.90
CA LYS A 4 -12.34 -15.38 5.85
C LYS A 4 -11.69 -14.06 6.27
N ILE A 5 -10.36 -13.99 6.20
CA ILE A 5 -9.57 -12.89 6.74
C ILE A 5 -8.74 -12.31 5.60
N ILE A 6 -9.06 -11.07 5.24
CA ILE A 6 -8.55 -10.41 4.05
C ILE A 6 -7.68 -9.23 4.48
N PHE A 7 -6.40 -9.32 4.19
CA PHE A 7 -5.44 -8.25 4.41
C PHE A 7 -5.25 -7.49 3.09
N PHE A 8 -5.20 -6.16 3.18
CA PHE A 8 -4.93 -5.28 2.05
C PHE A 8 -3.73 -4.38 2.34
N ASP A 9 -2.85 -4.17 1.36
CA ASP A 9 -2.06 -2.93 1.33
C ASP A 9 -2.95 -1.72 0.93
N LEU A 10 -2.41 -0.51 1.09
CA LEU A 10 -3.09 0.74 0.80
C LEU A 10 -2.68 1.32 -0.56
N ASP A 11 -1.45 1.83 -0.63
CA ASP A 11 -0.91 2.52 -1.80
C ASP A 11 -0.69 1.48 -2.93
N GLY A 12 -1.27 1.70 -4.11
CA GLY A 12 -1.18 0.74 -5.22
C GLY A 12 -2.23 -0.38 -5.19
N THR A 13 -2.96 -0.54 -4.07
CA THR A 13 -3.96 -1.60 -3.90
C THR A 13 -5.37 -1.06 -3.64
N ILE A 14 -5.55 -0.19 -2.64
CA ILE A 14 -6.86 0.45 -2.37
C ILE A 14 -6.91 1.82 -3.04
N THR A 15 -5.80 2.57 -3.00
CA THR A 15 -5.73 3.93 -3.53
C THR A 15 -4.55 4.09 -4.49
N ASP A 16 -4.68 5.02 -5.45
CA ASP A 16 -3.61 5.51 -6.32
C ASP A 16 -3.08 6.87 -5.79
N PRO A 17 -1.97 6.86 -5.02
CA PRO A 17 -1.35 8.06 -4.45
C PRO A 17 -0.41 8.80 -5.42
N MET A 18 -0.38 8.44 -6.70
CA MET A 18 0.62 8.91 -7.68
C MET A 18 0.78 10.44 -7.67
N ILE A 19 -0.33 11.20 -7.67
CA ILE A 19 -0.29 12.66 -7.73
C ILE A 19 0.38 13.22 -6.47
N GLY A 20 -0.07 12.78 -5.30
CA GLY A 20 0.44 13.24 -4.01
C GLY A 20 1.91 12.92 -3.80
N ILE A 21 2.35 11.71 -4.17
CA ILE A 21 3.77 11.32 -4.07
C ILE A 21 4.61 12.17 -5.04
N THR A 22 4.23 12.22 -6.32
CA THR A 22 5.05 12.91 -7.33
C THR A 22 5.13 14.42 -7.08
N ASN A 23 4.04 15.06 -6.64
CA ASN A 23 4.07 16.47 -6.25
C ASN A 23 4.93 16.72 -5.01
N SER A 24 4.89 15.81 -4.02
CA SER A 24 5.73 15.91 -2.82
C SER A 24 7.21 15.75 -3.14
N VAL A 25 7.57 14.81 -4.03
CA VAL A 25 8.95 14.65 -4.51
C VAL A 25 9.39 15.88 -5.31
N LYS A 26 8.54 16.39 -6.21
CA LYS A 26 8.80 17.61 -6.97
C LYS A 26 9.03 18.81 -6.05
N TYR A 27 8.23 18.95 -5.00
CA TYR A 27 8.41 19.98 -3.98
C TYR A 27 9.76 19.86 -3.26
N ALA A 28 10.15 18.64 -2.88
CA ALA A 28 11.44 18.37 -2.27
C ALA A 28 12.60 18.75 -3.20
N LEU A 29 12.60 18.25 -4.44
CA LEU A 29 13.63 18.51 -5.44
C LEU A 29 13.79 20.00 -5.77
N LYS A 30 12.67 20.73 -5.82
CA LYS A 30 12.70 22.20 -6.02
C LYS A 30 13.49 22.92 -4.93
N SER A 31 13.51 22.42 -3.70
CA SER A 31 14.31 23.00 -2.61
C SER A 31 15.83 22.87 -2.80
N PHE A 32 16.25 21.98 -3.72
CA PHE A 32 17.64 21.82 -4.16
C PHE A 32 17.92 22.49 -5.51
N GLY A 33 16.98 23.29 -6.03
CA GLY A 33 17.08 23.92 -7.36
C GLY A 33 16.89 22.95 -8.53
N ILE A 34 16.37 21.74 -8.28
CA ILE A 34 16.10 20.74 -9.30
C ILE A 34 14.64 20.87 -9.76
N GLU A 35 14.43 21.26 -11.01
CA GLU A 35 13.11 21.36 -11.61
C GLU A 35 12.75 20.11 -12.42
N ILE A 36 11.53 19.63 -12.22
CA ILE A 36 10.99 18.46 -12.93
C ILE A 36 9.94 18.92 -13.93
N SER A 37 10.23 18.73 -15.21
CA SER A 37 9.35 19.10 -16.33
C SER A 37 8.26 18.06 -16.58
N ASN A 38 8.56 16.77 -16.38
CA ASN A 38 7.64 15.66 -16.60
C ASN A 38 7.45 14.84 -15.32
N ASN A 39 6.23 14.82 -14.78
CA ASN A 39 5.93 14.06 -13.56
C ASN A 39 6.13 12.54 -13.72
N LYS A 40 6.12 12.00 -14.95
CA LYS A 40 6.41 10.58 -15.19
C LYS A 40 7.80 10.17 -14.74
N ASP A 41 8.76 11.09 -14.74
CA ASP A 41 10.12 10.83 -14.29
C ASP A 41 10.19 10.52 -12.78
N LEU A 42 9.13 10.87 -12.05
CA LEU A 42 8.99 10.65 -10.61
C LEU A 42 8.22 9.38 -10.26
N TYR A 43 7.69 8.63 -11.23
CA TYR A 43 6.90 7.42 -10.94
C TYR A 43 7.74 6.33 -10.25
N LYS A 44 9.05 6.33 -10.49
CA LYS A 44 10.04 5.49 -9.79
C LYS A 44 10.12 5.74 -8.27
N PHE A 45 9.55 6.83 -7.76
CA PHE A 45 9.44 7.08 -6.31
C PHE A 45 8.22 6.42 -5.67
N ILE A 46 7.32 5.81 -6.45
CA ILE A 46 6.10 5.21 -5.93
C ILE A 46 6.35 3.75 -5.57
N GLY A 47 6.33 3.46 -4.27
CA GLY A 47 6.56 2.12 -3.72
C GLY A 47 7.89 1.95 -2.96
N PRO A 48 9.07 2.24 -3.53
CA PRO A 48 10.33 2.07 -2.80
C PRO A 48 10.52 3.12 -1.69
N PRO A 49 11.40 2.85 -0.71
CA PRO A 49 11.73 3.82 0.34
C PRO A 49 12.34 5.11 -0.23
N LEU A 50 11.88 6.28 0.24
CA LEU A 50 12.36 7.58 -0.23
C LEU A 50 13.88 7.74 -0.08
N GLN A 51 14.45 7.18 0.99
CA GLN A 51 15.90 7.19 1.25
C GLN A 51 16.67 6.54 0.08
N GLU A 52 16.19 5.39 -0.38
CA GLU A 52 16.80 4.66 -1.49
C GLU A 52 16.60 5.42 -2.80
N SER A 53 15.38 5.90 -3.05
CA SER A 53 15.06 6.62 -4.29
C SER A 53 15.84 7.93 -4.47
N PHE A 54 15.98 8.77 -3.44
CA PHE A 54 16.75 10.02 -3.57
C PHE A 54 18.24 9.73 -3.77
N LYS A 55 18.79 8.74 -3.07
CA LYS A 55 20.18 8.32 -3.23
C LYS A 55 20.43 7.76 -4.63
N GLU A 56 19.60 6.85 -5.10
CA GLU A 56 19.79 6.17 -6.39
C GLU A 56 19.60 7.11 -7.58
N TYR A 57 18.54 7.94 -7.55
CA TYR A 57 18.14 8.71 -8.72
C TYR A 57 18.72 10.12 -8.79
N TYR A 58 19.17 10.66 -7.67
CA TYR A 58 19.73 12.02 -7.59
C TYR A 58 21.10 12.07 -6.92
N ASN A 59 21.68 10.92 -6.55
CA ASN A 59 22.99 10.82 -5.89
C ASN A 59 23.11 11.65 -4.60
N PHE A 60 21.98 11.87 -3.91
CA PHE A 60 21.98 12.62 -2.66
C PHE A 60 22.78 11.88 -1.59
N ASN A 61 23.62 12.61 -0.86
CA ASN A 61 24.29 12.10 0.33
C ASN A 61 23.28 11.97 1.50
N VAL A 62 23.73 11.48 2.67
CA VAL A 62 22.85 11.24 3.82
C VAL A 62 22.12 12.52 4.27
N THR A 63 22.86 13.63 4.40
CA THR A 63 22.29 14.90 4.85
C THR A 63 21.31 15.50 3.84
N GLU A 64 21.62 15.42 2.55
CA GLU A 64 20.72 15.86 1.48
C GLU A 64 19.45 15.00 1.42
N THR A 65 19.59 13.69 1.57
CA THR A 65 18.48 12.73 1.59
C THR A 65 17.54 13.02 2.77
N ASP A 66 18.06 13.24 3.97
CA ASP A 66 17.27 13.57 5.15
C ASP A 66 16.50 14.89 4.97
N LEU A 67 17.15 15.90 4.40
CA LEU A 67 16.51 17.18 4.10
C LEU A 67 15.43 17.03 3.02
N ALA A 68 15.68 16.25 1.97
CA ALA A 68 14.71 15.97 0.91
C ALA A 68 13.47 15.26 1.45
N ILE A 69 13.66 14.27 2.32
CA ILE A 69 12.55 13.57 2.99
C ILE A 69 11.77 14.52 3.90
N LYS A 70 12.46 15.40 4.64
CA LYS A 70 11.80 16.43 5.45
C LYS A 70 10.92 17.33 4.57
N LYS A 71 11.43 17.80 3.43
CA LYS A 71 10.69 18.63 2.48
C LYS A 71 9.55 17.90 1.81
N TYR A 72 9.75 16.64 1.43
CA TYR A 72 8.68 15.77 0.95
C TYR A 72 7.54 15.70 1.98
N ARG A 73 7.85 15.45 3.25
CA ARG A 73 6.85 15.32 4.33
C ARG A 73 6.12 16.62 4.61
N GLU A 74 6.79 17.77 4.46
CA GLU A 74 6.20 19.10 4.57
C GLU A 74 5.03 19.27 3.59
N TYR A 75 5.22 18.92 2.32
CA TYR A 75 4.14 18.96 1.32
C TYR A 75 3.13 17.82 1.50
N PHE A 76 3.61 16.60 1.72
CA PHE A 76 2.76 15.41 1.75
C PHE A 76 1.74 15.47 2.89
N SER A 77 2.16 15.85 4.10
CA SER A 77 1.28 15.82 5.28
C SER A 77 0.12 16.83 5.22
N ASP A 78 0.31 17.92 4.49
CA ASP A 78 -0.68 18.99 4.29
C ASP A 78 -1.51 18.75 3.02
N LYS A 79 -0.86 18.64 1.85
CA LYS A 79 -1.53 18.59 0.54
C LYS A 79 -1.47 17.20 -0.09
N GLY A 80 -0.28 16.62 -0.19
CA GLY A 80 -0.05 15.39 -0.96
C GLY A 80 -0.87 14.19 -0.46
N ILE A 81 -1.19 14.13 0.83
CA ILE A 81 -2.01 13.06 1.42
C ILE A 81 -3.44 13.01 0.85
N PHE A 82 -3.95 14.14 0.37
CA PHE A 82 -5.28 14.27 -0.23
C PHE A 82 -5.25 14.25 -1.75
N GLU A 83 -4.08 14.42 -2.36
CA GLU A 83 -3.83 14.23 -3.81
C GLU A 83 -3.74 12.74 -4.14
N ASN A 84 -4.80 12.02 -3.80
CA ASN A 84 -4.92 10.59 -3.86
C ASN A 84 -6.26 10.25 -4.52
N SER A 85 -6.41 9.04 -5.06
CA SER A 85 -7.68 8.58 -5.62
C SER A 85 -7.98 7.14 -5.20
N LEU A 86 -9.26 6.83 -5.04
CA LEU A 86 -9.71 5.46 -4.77
C LEU A 86 -9.81 4.69 -6.09
N TYR A 87 -9.29 3.47 -6.15
CA TYR A 87 -9.47 2.64 -7.36
C TYR A 87 -10.96 2.37 -7.60
N THR A 88 -11.36 2.39 -8.88
CA THR A 88 -12.76 2.25 -9.30
C THR A 88 -13.36 0.93 -8.80
N ASN A 89 -14.51 1.00 -8.10
CA ASN A 89 -15.22 -0.13 -7.46
C ASN A 89 -14.56 -0.70 -6.20
N MET A 90 -13.51 -0.08 -5.66
CA MET A 90 -12.87 -0.57 -4.42
C MET A 90 -13.81 -0.43 -3.20
N ASP A 91 -14.59 0.64 -3.13
CA ASP A 91 -15.63 0.83 -2.11
C ASP A 91 -16.70 -0.27 -2.15
N LEU A 92 -17.15 -0.63 -3.36
CA LEU A 92 -18.11 -1.72 -3.58
C LEU A 92 -17.52 -3.06 -3.15
N LEU A 93 -16.25 -3.32 -3.48
CA LEU A 93 -15.54 -4.53 -3.03
C LEU A 93 -15.47 -4.61 -1.51
N LEU A 94 -15.00 -3.54 -0.85
CA LEU A 94 -14.87 -3.48 0.62
C LEU A 94 -16.23 -3.67 1.30
N LYS A 95 -17.29 -3.03 0.78
CA LYS A 95 -18.66 -3.24 1.26
C LYS A 95 -19.08 -4.71 1.13
N SER A 96 -18.88 -5.30 -0.05
CA SER A 96 -19.27 -6.69 -0.32
C SER A 96 -18.55 -7.69 0.58
N LEU A 97 -17.27 -7.45 0.89
CA LEU A 97 -16.53 -8.26 1.86
C LEU A 97 -17.19 -8.23 3.25
N LYS A 98 -17.63 -7.06 3.72
CA LYS A 98 -18.34 -6.94 5.01
C LYS A 98 -19.72 -7.59 4.98
N ASP A 99 -20.48 -7.39 3.92
CA ASP A 99 -21.79 -8.04 3.74
C ASP A 99 -21.69 -9.58 3.73
N ASN A 100 -20.52 -10.11 3.34
CA ASN A 100 -20.21 -11.54 3.33
C ASN A 100 -19.41 -12.00 4.57
N ASN A 101 -19.50 -11.26 5.69
CA ASN A 101 -18.91 -11.59 6.98
C ASN A 101 -17.40 -11.87 6.93
N LYS A 102 -16.67 -11.17 6.06
CA LYS A 102 -15.21 -11.22 6.04
C LYS A 102 -14.63 -10.26 7.08
N THR A 103 -13.53 -10.67 7.69
CA THR A 103 -12.65 -9.77 8.45
C THR A 103 -11.73 -9.06 7.46
N VAL A 104 -11.69 -7.74 7.49
CA VAL A 104 -10.92 -6.90 6.57
C VAL A 104 -9.91 -6.09 7.37
N ILE A 105 -8.63 -6.26 7.05
CA ILE A 105 -7.51 -5.64 7.77
C ILE A 105 -6.65 -4.87 6.77
N LEU A 106 -6.26 -3.65 7.13
CA LEU A 106 -5.21 -2.94 6.41
C LEU A 106 -3.85 -3.34 6.99
N ALA A 107 -2.90 -3.71 6.14
CA ALA A 107 -1.51 -3.99 6.49
C ALA A 107 -0.57 -3.28 5.50
N THR A 108 -0.18 -2.05 5.85
CA THR A 108 0.55 -1.16 4.96
C THR A 108 1.88 -0.67 5.52
N SER A 109 2.89 -0.53 4.67
CA SER A 109 4.18 0.08 5.08
C SER A 109 4.06 1.60 5.29
N LYS A 110 2.90 2.20 4.96
CA LYS A 110 2.59 3.58 5.28
C LYS A 110 2.36 3.76 6.79
N PRO A 111 2.79 4.89 7.39
CA PRO A 111 2.51 5.13 8.80
C PRO A 111 1.01 5.08 9.13
N THR A 112 0.65 4.40 10.21
CA THR A 112 -0.76 4.16 10.60
C THR A 112 -1.58 5.45 10.61
N ILE A 113 -1.03 6.53 11.18
CA ILE A 113 -1.69 7.84 11.25
C ILE A 113 -2.06 8.41 9.88
N TYR A 114 -1.24 8.18 8.85
CA TYR A 114 -1.53 8.62 7.49
C TYR A 114 -2.51 7.68 6.78
N ALA A 115 -2.35 6.37 6.99
CA ALA A 115 -3.26 5.37 6.44
C ALA A 115 -4.71 5.62 6.92
N GLU A 116 -4.91 5.80 8.22
CA GLU A 116 -6.23 6.11 8.76
C GLU A 116 -6.81 7.42 8.21
N LYS A 117 -5.98 8.47 8.10
CA LYS A 117 -6.40 9.77 7.55
C LYS A 117 -6.90 9.63 6.10
N ILE A 118 -6.20 8.84 5.28
CA ILE A 118 -6.61 8.52 3.91
C ILE A 118 -7.92 7.73 3.87
N LEU A 119 -8.03 6.67 4.67
CA LEU A 119 -9.25 5.85 4.72
C LEU A 119 -10.47 6.65 5.18
N LYS A 120 -10.29 7.59 6.13
CA LYS A 120 -11.33 8.50 6.60
C LYS A 120 -11.71 9.52 5.53
N TYR A 121 -10.73 10.08 4.81
CA TYR A 121 -10.96 11.00 3.68
C TYR A 121 -11.85 10.36 2.60
N PHE A 122 -11.61 9.11 2.25
CA PHE A 122 -12.43 8.37 1.28
C PHE A 122 -13.69 7.71 1.88
N ASN A 123 -14.00 7.93 3.17
CA ASN A 123 -15.15 7.35 3.86
C ASN A 123 -15.23 5.80 3.80
N ILE A 124 -14.08 5.13 3.73
CA ILE A 124 -13.95 3.66 3.69
C ILE A 124 -13.36 3.07 4.98
N TYR A 125 -12.91 3.90 5.93
CA TYR A 125 -12.37 3.44 7.22
C TYR A 125 -13.31 2.47 7.95
N LYS A 126 -14.62 2.69 7.86
CA LYS A 126 -15.68 1.85 8.43
C LYS A 126 -15.69 0.39 7.96
N TYR A 127 -15.00 0.07 6.86
CA TYR A 127 -14.92 -1.31 6.35
C TYR A 127 -13.76 -2.10 6.96
N PHE A 128 -12.84 -1.46 7.67
CA PHE A 128 -11.66 -2.13 8.25
C PHE A 128 -11.92 -2.46 9.71
N ASP A 129 -11.74 -3.74 10.06
CA ASP A 129 -11.79 -4.20 11.44
C ASP A 129 -10.50 -3.83 12.21
N PHE A 130 -9.39 -3.68 11.48
CA PHE A 130 -8.11 -3.24 12.03
C PHE A 130 -7.25 -2.53 10.98
N VAL A 131 -6.47 -1.53 11.42
CA VAL A 131 -5.51 -0.81 10.57
C VAL A 131 -4.12 -0.95 11.16
N SER A 132 -3.25 -1.67 10.46
CA SER A 132 -1.85 -1.90 10.81
C SER A 132 -0.96 -1.18 9.80
N GLY A 133 -0.30 -0.14 10.26
CA GLY A 133 0.68 0.62 9.49
C GLY A 133 2.07 0.54 10.12
N SER A 134 3.04 1.19 9.47
CA SER A 134 4.34 1.44 10.09
C SER A 134 4.25 2.46 11.23
N THR A 135 5.25 2.46 12.11
CA THR A 135 5.42 3.50 13.13
C THR A 135 6.24 4.66 12.58
N LEU A 136 5.97 5.88 13.05
CA LEU A 136 6.69 7.09 12.59
C LEU A 136 8.19 7.06 12.93
N ASP A 137 8.55 6.36 14.01
CA ASP A 137 9.93 6.13 14.44
C ASP A 137 10.63 5.00 13.65
N GLY A 138 9.91 4.28 12.79
CA GLY A 138 10.44 3.20 11.94
C GLY A 138 10.63 1.85 12.62
N ASN A 139 10.33 1.73 13.92
CA ASN A 139 10.48 0.49 14.69
C ASN A 139 9.68 -0.68 14.08
N ILE A 140 8.49 -0.40 13.55
CA ILE A 140 7.72 -1.33 12.72
C ILE A 140 7.63 -0.71 11.33
N SER A 141 8.24 -1.34 10.33
CA SER A 141 8.31 -0.80 8.97
C SER A 141 8.30 -1.86 7.87
N LYS A 142 8.79 -3.06 8.14
CA LYS A 142 8.77 -4.17 7.19
C LYS A 142 7.36 -4.76 7.12
N LYS A 143 6.94 -5.11 5.90
CA LYS A 143 5.60 -5.67 5.63
C LYS A 143 5.30 -6.91 6.50
N ILE A 144 6.27 -7.80 6.68
CA ILE A 144 6.11 -8.98 7.53
C ILE A 144 5.81 -8.63 9.00
N ASP A 145 6.47 -7.62 9.56
CA ASP A 145 6.27 -7.21 10.96
C ASP A 145 4.90 -6.55 11.14
N ILE A 146 4.46 -5.78 10.14
CA ILE A 146 3.13 -5.15 10.09
C ILE A 146 2.02 -6.21 10.06
N ILE A 147 2.18 -7.26 9.24
CA ILE A 147 1.22 -8.37 9.17
C ILE A 147 1.24 -9.17 10.47
N LYS A 148 2.41 -9.50 11.03
CA LYS A 148 2.53 -10.19 12.33
C LYS A 148 1.85 -9.42 13.45
N TYR A 149 2.05 -8.11 13.51
CA TYR A 149 1.43 -7.24 14.50
C TYR A 149 -0.10 -7.23 14.38
N ALA A 150 -0.62 -7.18 13.15
CA ALA A 150 -2.06 -7.26 12.90
C ALA A 150 -2.65 -8.63 13.29
N LEU A 151 -1.98 -9.73 12.94
CA LEU A 151 -2.40 -11.08 13.31
C LEU A 151 -2.48 -11.24 14.83
N SER A 152 -1.43 -10.84 15.56
CA SER A 152 -1.39 -10.95 17.01
C SER A 152 -2.41 -10.03 17.71
N SER A 153 -2.53 -8.78 17.27
CA SER A 153 -3.47 -7.80 17.85
C SER A 153 -4.93 -8.21 17.70
N ASN A 154 -5.24 -9.04 16.70
CA ASN A 154 -6.60 -9.54 16.43
C ASN A 154 -6.78 -11.02 16.84
N ASN A 155 -5.81 -11.63 17.51
CA ASN A 155 -5.82 -13.06 17.90
C ASN A 155 -6.10 -14.01 16.71
N ILE A 156 -5.59 -13.68 15.52
CA ILE A 156 -5.78 -14.47 14.32
C ILE A 156 -4.72 -15.57 14.27
N THR A 157 -5.17 -16.81 14.40
CA THR A 157 -4.31 -18.01 14.32
C THR A 157 -4.57 -18.87 13.07
N SER A 158 -5.70 -18.66 12.39
CA SER A 158 -6.07 -19.41 11.17
C SER A 158 -5.37 -18.81 9.93
N LEU A 159 -4.08 -19.10 9.77
CA LEU A 159 -3.28 -18.65 8.63
C LEU A 159 -3.82 -19.19 7.30
N SER A 160 -4.35 -20.43 7.29
CA SER A 160 -4.97 -21.03 6.11
C SER A 160 -6.26 -20.32 5.66
N ASP A 161 -6.94 -19.58 6.55
CA ASP A 161 -8.11 -18.75 6.21
C ASP A 161 -7.74 -17.29 5.86
N THR A 162 -6.45 -16.95 5.93
CA THR A 162 -5.91 -15.62 5.73
C THR A 162 -5.33 -15.47 4.33
N ILE A 163 -5.50 -14.28 3.74
CA ILE A 163 -4.90 -13.91 2.46
C ILE A 163 -4.45 -12.45 2.46
N MET A 164 -3.27 -12.19 1.90
CA MET A 164 -2.72 -10.85 1.70
C MET A 164 -2.93 -10.37 0.26
N ILE A 165 -3.46 -9.16 0.09
CA ILE A 165 -3.66 -8.53 -1.22
C ILE A 165 -2.74 -7.32 -1.30
N GLY A 166 -1.91 -7.29 -2.33
CA GLY A 166 -0.96 -6.21 -2.57
C GLY A 166 -0.54 -6.14 -4.03
N ASP A 167 0.02 -5.02 -4.46
CA ASP A 167 0.50 -4.83 -5.82
C ASP A 167 2.01 -5.04 -5.97
N ARG A 168 2.75 -5.20 -4.86
CA ARG A 168 4.21 -5.31 -4.87
C ARG A 168 4.71 -6.66 -4.37
N LYS A 169 5.92 -7.04 -4.80
CA LYS A 169 6.64 -8.23 -4.30
C LYS A 169 6.77 -8.26 -2.78
N TYR A 170 6.83 -7.10 -2.13
CA TYR A 170 6.98 -7.01 -0.66
C TYR A 170 5.77 -7.62 0.07
N ASP A 171 4.57 -7.47 -0.48
CA ASP A 171 3.34 -8.07 0.05
C ASP A 171 3.36 -9.58 -0.10
N ILE A 172 3.76 -10.04 -1.28
CA ILE A 172 3.80 -11.45 -1.65
C ILE A 172 4.87 -12.20 -0.86
N VAL A 173 6.08 -11.67 -0.79
CA VAL A 173 7.19 -12.26 -0.03
C VAL A 173 6.84 -12.36 1.44
N ALA A 174 6.27 -11.29 2.04
CA ALA A 174 5.84 -11.32 3.43
C ALA A 174 4.74 -12.36 3.69
N ALA A 175 3.76 -12.47 2.79
CA ALA A 175 2.70 -13.47 2.86
C ALA A 175 3.27 -14.90 2.81
N LYS A 176 4.18 -15.15 1.86
CA LYS A 176 4.86 -16.43 1.69
C LYS A 176 5.68 -16.83 2.92
N GLU A 177 6.48 -15.91 3.46
CA GLU A 177 7.27 -16.14 4.67
C GLU A 177 6.41 -16.49 5.90
N LEU A 178 5.18 -15.96 5.94
CA LEU A 178 4.20 -16.26 6.98
C LEU A 178 3.34 -17.50 6.71
N GLY A 179 3.46 -18.11 5.52
CA GLY A 179 2.63 -19.23 5.13
C GLY A 179 1.14 -18.89 4.93
N ILE A 180 0.84 -17.63 4.56
CA ILE A 180 -0.51 -17.22 4.15
C ILE A 180 -0.57 -17.06 2.63
N ASP A 181 -1.75 -17.29 2.04
CA ASP A 181 -1.93 -17.08 0.60
C ASP A 181 -1.78 -15.59 0.26
N SER A 182 -1.53 -15.30 -1.02
CA SER A 182 -1.47 -13.93 -1.53
C SER A 182 -2.19 -13.74 -2.86
N ILE A 183 -2.69 -12.53 -3.10
CA ILE A 183 -3.16 -12.07 -4.41
C ILE A 183 -2.34 -10.85 -4.81
N GLY A 184 -1.55 -11.00 -5.88
CA GLY A 184 -0.92 -9.88 -6.56
C GLY A 184 -1.92 -9.14 -7.46
N VAL A 185 -1.98 -7.81 -7.41
CA VAL A 185 -2.87 -7.02 -8.27
C VAL A 185 -2.10 -6.22 -9.31
N LEU A 186 -2.55 -6.26 -10.57
CA LEU A 186 -1.84 -5.64 -11.71
C LEU A 186 -2.35 -4.24 -12.07
N TYR A 187 -3.34 -3.72 -11.35
CA TYR A 187 -3.82 -2.36 -11.53
C TYR A 187 -3.03 -1.33 -10.68
N GLY A 188 -2.09 -1.81 -9.86
CA GLY A 188 -1.18 -1.00 -9.05
C GLY A 188 0.14 -0.71 -9.75
N TYR A 189 1.23 -0.71 -8.99
CA TYR A 189 2.56 -0.31 -9.47
C TYR A 189 3.51 -1.48 -9.75
N GLY A 190 3.25 -2.68 -9.23
CA GLY A 190 3.99 -3.88 -9.61
C GLY A 190 3.45 -4.49 -10.90
N ASP A 191 4.33 -5.19 -11.62
CA ASP A 191 3.98 -5.88 -12.86
C ASP A 191 3.86 -7.40 -12.68
N TYR A 192 3.45 -8.07 -13.76
CA TYR A 192 3.24 -9.52 -13.75
C TYR A 192 4.52 -10.31 -13.45
N GLU A 193 5.66 -9.84 -13.95
CA GLU A 193 6.95 -10.50 -13.74
C GLU A 193 7.39 -10.36 -12.28
N GLU A 194 7.28 -9.17 -11.68
CA GLU A 194 7.55 -8.90 -10.28
C GLU A 194 6.72 -9.84 -9.38
N LEU A 195 5.41 -9.93 -9.62
CA LEU A 195 4.48 -10.72 -8.80
C LEU A 195 4.66 -12.23 -8.99
N THR A 196 4.96 -12.67 -10.22
CA THR A 196 5.22 -14.09 -10.51
C THR A 196 6.54 -14.54 -9.89
N ASN A 197 7.60 -13.73 -10.01
CA ASN A 197 8.91 -14.02 -9.41
C ASN A 197 8.86 -14.01 -7.87
N ALA A 198 7.95 -13.23 -7.29
CA ALA A 198 7.68 -13.25 -5.85
C ALA A 198 6.84 -14.47 -5.41
N GLU A 199 6.35 -15.29 -6.34
CA GLU A 199 5.51 -16.48 -6.12
C GLU A 199 4.13 -16.16 -5.53
N ALA A 200 3.44 -15.17 -6.10
CA ALA A 200 2.05 -14.88 -5.73
C ALA A 200 1.14 -16.10 -5.92
N THR A 201 0.31 -16.41 -4.92
CA THR A 201 -0.61 -17.57 -5.00
C THR A 201 -1.63 -17.38 -6.12
N TYR A 202 -2.12 -16.15 -6.27
CA TYR A 202 -3.01 -15.73 -7.34
C TYR A 202 -2.60 -14.35 -7.85
N ILE A 203 -3.01 -14.03 -9.08
CA ILE A 203 -2.84 -12.70 -9.67
C ILE A 203 -4.19 -12.25 -10.25
N ALA A 204 -4.57 -10.99 -9.97
CA ALA A 204 -5.80 -10.38 -10.48
C ALA A 204 -5.48 -9.13 -11.30
N LYS A 205 -6.06 -9.01 -12.50
CA LYS A 205 -5.84 -7.85 -13.38
C LYS A 205 -6.61 -6.61 -12.97
N ASN A 206 -7.72 -6.78 -12.26
CA ASN A 206 -8.65 -5.71 -11.91
C ASN A 206 -9.51 -6.14 -10.71
N ILE A 207 -10.29 -5.19 -10.17
CA ILE A 207 -11.16 -5.42 -9.01
C ILE A 207 -12.24 -6.47 -9.27
N MET A 208 -12.69 -6.64 -10.51
CA MET A 208 -13.67 -7.67 -10.89
C MET A 208 -13.09 -9.09 -10.83
N GLU A 209 -11.84 -9.28 -11.24
CA GLU A 209 -11.15 -10.55 -11.05
C GLU A 209 -10.85 -10.81 -9.58
N LEU A 210 -10.47 -9.75 -8.84
CA LEU A 210 -10.22 -9.84 -7.40
C LEU A 210 -11.47 -10.30 -6.64
N SER A 211 -12.65 -9.75 -6.94
CA SER A 211 -13.91 -10.16 -6.31
C SER A 211 -14.28 -11.62 -6.60
N LYS A 212 -14.09 -12.07 -7.84
CA LYS A 212 -14.28 -13.47 -8.24
C LYS A 212 -13.35 -14.42 -7.48
N LEU A 213 -12.06 -14.06 -7.37
CA LEU A 213 -11.10 -14.83 -6.59
C LEU A 213 -11.53 -14.93 -5.12
N LEU A 214 -11.97 -13.82 -4.54
CA LEU A 214 -12.46 -13.74 -3.15
C LEU A 214 -13.85 -14.34 -2.93
N ASN A 215 -14.51 -14.78 -4.01
CA ASN A 215 -15.87 -15.33 -4.01
C ASN A 215 -16.89 -14.39 -3.36
N VAL A 216 -16.83 -13.10 -3.72
CA VAL A 216 -17.81 -12.09 -3.31
C VAL A 216 -18.35 -11.34 -4.54
N PRO A 217 -19.64 -10.96 -4.56
CA PRO A 217 -20.24 -10.24 -5.67
C PRO A 217 -19.79 -8.77 -5.71
N LEU A 218 -19.73 -8.17 -6.90
CA LEU A 218 -19.72 -6.72 -7.08
C LEU A 218 -21.08 -6.33 -7.61
N TYR A 219 -21.89 -5.71 -6.76
CA TYR A 219 -23.20 -5.14 -7.13
C TYR A 219 -23.05 -3.66 -7.43
#